data_AF-A0A6J4IF04-F1
#
_entry.id   AF-A0A6J4IF04-F1
#
_cell.length_a   1.000
_cell.length_b   1.000
_cell.length_c   1.000
_cell.angle_alpha   90.00
_cell.angle_beta   90.00
_cell.angle_gamma   90.00
#
_symmetry.space_group_name_H-M   'P 1'
#
loop_
_entity.id
_entity.type
_entity.pdbx_description
1 polymer ?
#
loop_
_entity_poly.entity_id
_entity_poly.type
_entity_poly.pdbx_seq_one_letter_code
_entity_poly.pdbx_strand_id
1 'polypeptide(L)'
;MAVYPNGEQGKRAVTHYEVLQQFQYVSLIKCNLETGRTHQIRAHFKHIGHPLFGDATYGGDKQIYGQRTGSLKSFVENALQIIPRQALHAKSLGFRHPTTKQHMQFESELPADFEAVLEKWQNFATG
;
A
#
# COMPACT_ATOMS: atom_id res chain seq x y z
N MET A 1 7.67 2.12 -15.33
CA MET A 1 7.92 3.53 -14.94
C MET A 1 9.26 3.54 -14.21
N ALA A 2 10.27 4.24 -14.72
CA ALA A 2 11.60 4.30 -14.11
C ALA A 2 11.66 5.42 -13.06
N VAL A 3 12.37 5.19 -11.95
CA VAL A 3 12.66 6.20 -10.93
C VAL A 3 14.07 6.71 -11.20
N TYR A 4 14.23 8.03 -11.37
CA TYR A 4 15.51 8.67 -11.67
C TYR A 4 16.08 9.31 -10.40
N PRO A 5 17.17 8.76 -9.82
CA PRO A 5 17.73 9.26 -8.55
C PRO A 5 18.20 10.72 -8.62
N ASN A 6 18.63 11.19 -9.81
CA ASN A 6 19.20 12.52 -10.00
C ASN A 6 18.17 13.58 -10.47
N GLY A 7 16.89 13.25 -10.54
CA GLY A 7 15.84 14.19 -10.95
C GLY A 7 15.84 14.63 -12.42
N GLU A 8 16.80 14.18 -13.24
CA GLU A 8 17.04 14.70 -14.59
C GLU A 8 15.94 14.38 -15.62
N GLN A 9 15.00 13.47 -15.34
CA GLN A 9 13.92 13.10 -16.27
C GLN A 9 12.54 12.87 -15.62
N GLY A 10 12.41 13.02 -14.29
CA GLY A 10 11.17 12.73 -13.55
C GLY A 10 10.46 13.98 -13.04
N LYS A 11 9.11 14.03 -13.12
CA LYS A 11 8.33 15.06 -12.43
C LYS A 11 8.46 14.88 -10.91
N ARG A 12 8.66 15.96 -10.16
CA ARG A 12 8.67 15.94 -8.68
C ARG A 12 7.42 15.20 -8.16
N ALA A 13 7.68 14.24 -7.27
CA ALA A 13 6.69 13.39 -6.64
C ALA A 13 7.03 13.22 -5.15
N VAL A 14 6.09 13.53 -4.26
CA VAL A 14 6.29 13.48 -2.80
C VAL A 14 5.13 12.74 -2.14
N THR A 15 5.48 11.69 -1.40
CA THR A 15 4.56 10.86 -0.60
C THR A 15 5.10 10.82 0.82
N HIS A 16 4.31 11.28 1.77
CA HIS A 16 4.59 11.15 3.20
C HIS A 16 3.94 9.85 3.70
N TYR A 17 4.62 9.08 4.54
CA TYR A 17 4.06 7.85 5.09
C TYR A 17 4.38 7.67 6.57
N GLU A 18 3.51 6.92 7.23
CA GLU A 18 3.62 6.53 8.64
C GLU A 18 3.30 5.04 8.76
N VAL A 19 4.07 4.31 9.57
CA VAL A 19 3.77 2.90 9.86
C VAL A 19 2.73 2.86 10.98
N LEU A 20 1.54 2.34 10.67
CA LEU A 20 0.45 2.18 11.64
C LEU A 20 0.58 0.89 12.43
N GLN A 21 0.97 -0.20 11.76
CA GLN A 21 1.14 -1.51 12.37
C GLN A 21 2.21 -2.29 11.61
N GLN A 22 3.13 -2.90 12.35
CA GLN A 22 4.17 -3.75 11.78
C GLN A 22 3.80 -5.22 12.00
N PHE A 23 3.90 -6.02 10.94
CA PHE A 23 3.84 -7.49 10.99
C PHE A 23 5.23 -8.06 10.68
N GLN A 24 5.38 -9.38 10.76
CA GLN A 24 6.68 -10.03 10.54
C GLN A 24 7.26 -9.80 9.13
N TYR A 25 6.40 -9.79 8.10
CA TYR A 25 6.84 -9.69 6.69
C TYR A 25 6.25 -8.51 5.91
N VAL A 26 5.25 -7.85 6.48
CA VAL A 26 4.53 -6.73 5.86
C VAL A 26 4.22 -5.67 6.90
N SER A 27 3.87 -4.45 6.49
CA SER A 27 3.45 -3.38 7.39
C SER A 27 2.19 -2.72 6.84
N LEU A 28 1.26 -2.39 7.73
CA LEU A 28 0.17 -1.47 7.45
C LEU A 28 0.69 -0.04 7.60
N ILE A 29 0.47 0.77 6.57
CA ILE A 29 0.95 2.15 6.51
C ILE A 29 -0.18 3.11 6.16
N LYS A 30 -0.04 4.34 6.64
CA LYS A 30 -0.81 5.50 6.18
C LYS A 30 0.03 6.29 5.19
N CYS A 31 -0.56 6.71 4.08
CA CYS A 31 0.10 7.58 3.11
C CYS A 31 -0.67 8.90 2.98
N ASN A 32 0.05 10.03 3.03
CA ASN A 32 -0.48 11.35 2.71
C ASN A 32 0.23 11.89 1.46
N LEU A 33 -0.54 12.23 0.43
CA LEU A 33 -0.02 12.69 -0.85
C LEU A 33 0.12 14.21 -0.88
N GLU A 34 1.34 14.71 -1.11
CA GLU A 34 1.58 16.11 -1.47
C GLU A 34 1.45 16.33 -2.98
N THR A 35 1.77 15.30 -3.76
CA THR A 35 1.56 15.28 -5.22
C THR A 35 0.78 14.03 -5.65
N GLY A 36 0.10 14.10 -6.79
CA GLY A 36 -0.70 12.99 -7.35
C GLY A 36 -0.21 12.51 -8.72
N ARG A 37 1.03 11.99 -8.83
CA ARG A 37 1.52 11.40 -10.08
C ARG A 37 0.92 9.99 -10.31
N THR A 38 0.84 9.57 -11.57
CA THR A 38 0.37 8.23 -11.93
C THR A 38 1.18 7.16 -11.20
N HIS A 39 0.49 6.27 -10.49
CA HIS A 39 1.09 5.18 -9.70
C HIS A 39 2.11 5.63 -8.64
N GLN A 40 2.06 6.89 -8.19
CA GLN A 40 3.10 7.46 -7.33
C GLN A 40 3.41 6.60 -6.09
N ILE A 41 2.40 6.23 -5.31
CA ILE A 41 2.56 5.39 -4.11
C ILE A 41 3.24 4.06 -4.49
N ARG A 42 2.68 3.35 -5.47
CA ARG A 42 3.16 2.04 -5.93
C ARG A 42 4.64 2.09 -6.36
N ALA A 43 5.01 3.11 -7.13
CA ALA A 43 6.37 3.31 -7.61
C ALA A 43 7.35 3.68 -6.48
N HIS A 44 6.96 4.57 -5.56
CA HIS A 44 7.80 4.95 -4.42
C HIS A 44 8.09 3.75 -3.51
N PHE A 45 7.05 2.98 -3.18
CA PHE A 45 7.18 1.82 -2.30
C PHE A 45 8.01 0.71 -2.94
N LYS A 46 7.89 0.50 -4.27
CA LYS A 46 8.83 -0.36 -4.99
C LYS A 46 10.27 0.15 -4.94
N HIS A 47 10.48 1.45 -5.11
CA HIS A 47 11.81 2.05 -5.15
C HIS A 47 12.58 1.88 -3.83
N ILE A 48 11.89 2.00 -2.70
CA ILE A 48 12.48 1.78 -1.37
C ILE A 48 12.54 0.29 -0.97
N GLY A 49 12.21 -0.64 -1.87
CA GLY A 49 12.28 -2.08 -1.61
C GLY A 49 11.07 -2.68 -0.87
N HIS A 50 10.00 -1.92 -0.66
CA HIS A 50 8.80 -2.33 0.07
C HIS A 50 7.54 -2.23 -0.82
N PRO A 51 7.42 -3.01 -1.90
CA PRO A 51 6.26 -2.94 -2.80
C PRO A 51 4.94 -3.21 -2.08
N LEU A 52 3.85 -2.62 -2.57
CA LEU A 52 2.52 -2.83 -1.99
C LEU A 52 2.08 -4.29 -2.17
N PHE A 53 1.56 -4.91 -1.11
CA PHE A 53 1.06 -6.28 -1.14
C PHE A 53 0.00 -6.46 -2.24
N GLY A 54 0.07 -7.56 -3.01
CA GLY A 54 -0.86 -7.85 -4.12
C GLY A 54 -0.65 -7.02 -5.40
N ASP A 55 0.36 -6.15 -5.44
CA ASP A 55 0.63 -5.33 -6.64
C ASP A 55 1.37 -6.12 -7.73
N ALA A 56 0.62 -6.64 -8.71
CA ALA A 56 1.17 -7.39 -9.84
C ALA A 56 2.13 -6.60 -10.75
N THR A 57 1.96 -5.28 -10.85
CA THR A 57 2.81 -4.45 -11.73
C THR A 57 4.16 -4.15 -11.11
N TYR A 58 4.19 -3.93 -9.79
CA TYR A 58 5.40 -3.56 -9.05
C TYR A 58 5.99 -4.75 -8.26
N GLY A 59 5.40 -5.94 -8.39
CA GLY A 59 5.93 -7.21 -7.88
C GLY A 59 5.65 -7.46 -6.41
N GLY A 60 4.58 -6.88 -5.86
CA GLY A 60 4.11 -7.19 -4.51
C GLY A 60 3.19 -8.40 -4.44
N ASP A 61 2.94 -9.05 -5.58
CA ASP A 61 2.36 -10.39 -5.72
C ASP A 61 3.43 -11.51 -5.73
N LYS A 62 4.71 -11.13 -5.72
CA LYS A 62 5.84 -12.06 -5.84
C LYS A 62 6.66 -12.09 -4.56
N GLN A 63 6.95 -13.31 -4.10
CA GLN A 63 7.97 -13.69 -3.10
C GLN A 63 8.24 -12.64 -1.99
N ILE A 64 7.45 -12.67 -0.92
CA ILE A 64 7.48 -11.71 0.20
C ILE A 64 8.30 -12.26 1.40
N TYR A 65 8.97 -13.41 1.26
CA TYR A 65 9.53 -14.18 2.37
C TYR A 65 10.89 -14.82 2.04
N GLY A 66 11.71 -14.97 3.09
CA GLY A 66 13.00 -15.65 3.08
C GLY A 66 12.89 -17.17 3.00
N GLN A 67 13.78 -17.91 3.67
CA GLN A 67 13.84 -19.38 3.55
C GLN A 67 12.50 -20.05 3.89
N ARG A 68 12.14 -21.01 3.02
CA ARG A 68 10.80 -21.60 2.89
C ARG A 68 10.48 -22.54 4.06
N THR A 69 9.67 -22.09 5.01
CA THR A 69 8.78 -22.99 5.73
C THR A 69 7.49 -23.15 4.92
N GLY A 70 7.00 -24.39 4.78
CA GLY A 70 5.81 -24.68 3.97
C GLY A 70 4.56 -23.92 4.43
N SER A 71 4.40 -23.73 5.74
CA SER A 71 3.28 -23.03 6.36
C SER A 71 3.21 -21.54 5.98
N LEU A 72 4.33 -20.82 6.01
CA LEU A 72 4.38 -19.40 5.65
C LEU A 72 4.04 -19.19 4.17
N LYS A 73 4.57 -20.05 3.29
CA LYS A 73 4.28 -19.97 1.86
C LYS A 73 2.79 -20.10 1.61
N SER A 74 2.15 -21.16 2.14
CA SER A 74 0.71 -21.37 1.97
C SER A 74 -0.12 -20.24 2.59
N PHE A 75 0.30 -19.71 3.73
CA PHE A 75 -0.37 -18.58 4.37
C PHE A 75 -0.41 -17.36 3.44
N VAL A 76 0.75 -16.96 2.89
CA VAL A 76 0.79 -15.75 2.05
C VAL A 76 0.15 -15.95 0.69
N GLU A 77 0.24 -17.15 0.09
CA GLU A 77 -0.51 -17.47 -1.13
C GLU A 77 -2.03 -17.30 -0.91
N ASN A 78 -2.55 -17.76 0.23
CA ASN A 78 -3.95 -17.54 0.60
C ASN A 78 -4.25 -16.05 0.83
N ALA A 79 -3.34 -15.30 1.48
CA ALA A 79 -3.53 -13.87 1.70
C ALA A 79 -3.55 -13.07 0.38
N LEU A 80 -2.71 -13.44 -0.60
CA LEU A 80 -2.72 -12.84 -1.94
C LEU A 80 -3.99 -13.16 -2.73
N GLN A 81 -4.59 -14.32 -2.52
CA GLN A 81 -5.89 -14.68 -3.12
C GLN A 81 -7.05 -13.84 -2.57
N ILE A 82 -6.98 -13.42 -1.30
CA ILE A 82 -8.00 -12.56 -0.68
C ILE A 82 -7.98 -11.16 -1.31
N ILE A 83 -6.80 -10.62 -1.61
CA ILE A 83 -6.63 -9.29 -2.22
C ILE A 83 -5.84 -9.38 -3.54
N PRO A 84 -6.50 -9.73 -4.67
CA PRO A 84 -5.84 -9.91 -5.98
C PRO A 84 -5.52 -8.58 -6.68
N ARG A 85 -5.22 -7.54 -5.91
CA ARG A 85 -4.91 -6.18 -6.35
C ARG A 85 -3.95 -5.52 -5.36
N GLN A 86 -3.38 -4.37 -5.72
CA GLN A 86 -2.60 -3.59 -4.77
C GLN A 86 -3.42 -3.28 -3.51
N ALA A 87 -2.86 -3.62 -2.35
CA ALA A 87 -3.35 -3.27 -1.02
C ALA A 87 -3.20 -1.76 -0.79
N LEU A 88 -4.02 -1.01 -1.51
CA LEU A 88 -4.09 0.44 -1.50
C LEU A 88 -5.55 0.87 -1.48
N HIS A 89 -5.88 1.81 -0.59
CA HIS A 89 -7.22 2.33 -0.42
C HIS A 89 -7.17 3.81 -0.04
N ALA A 90 -7.98 4.63 -0.72
CA ALA A 90 -8.13 6.05 -0.40
C ALA A 90 -9.20 6.21 0.70
N LYS A 91 -8.76 6.16 1.96
CA LYS A 91 -9.61 6.20 3.17
C LYS A 91 -10.24 7.58 3.40
N SER A 92 -9.52 8.65 3.08
CA SER A 92 -10.00 10.02 3.33
C SER A 92 -9.62 10.98 2.21
N LEU A 93 -10.48 11.99 2.00
CA LEU A 93 -10.28 13.07 1.05
C LEU A 93 -10.75 14.39 1.67
N GLY A 94 -9.83 15.34 1.81
CA GLY A 94 -10.10 16.68 2.30
C GLY A 94 -9.79 17.73 1.23
N PHE A 95 -10.70 18.67 1.01
CA PHE A 95 -10.44 19.82 0.12
C PHE A 95 -11.32 21.02 0.45
N ARG A 96 -10.88 22.20 -0.01
CA ARG A 96 -11.70 23.42 0.02
C ARG A 96 -12.67 23.39 -1.17
N HIS A 97 -13.97 23.37 -0.89
CA HIS A 97 -14.99 23.31 -1.92
C HIS A 97 -14.84 24.50 -2.90
N PRO A 98 -14.85 24.27 -4.23
CA PRO A 98 -14.51 25.30 -5.21
C PRO A 98 -15.48 26.49 -5.20
N THR A 99 -16.78 26.24 -4.93
CA THR A 99 -17.82 27.28 -4.90
C THR A 99 -18.01 27.85 -3.49
N THR A 100 -18.48 27.05 -2.53
CA THR A 100 -18.78 27.48 -1.16
C THR A 100 -17.55 27.88 -0.32
N LYS A 101 -16.33 27.54 -0.77
CA LYS A 101 -15.07 27.82 -0.07
C LYS A 101 -14.94 27.20 1.32
N GLN A 102 -15.89 26.36 1.73
CA GLN A 102 -15.86 25.63 2.98
C GLN A 102 -14.89 24.45 2.90
N HIS A 103 -14.30 24.09 4.05
CA HIS A 103 -13.53 22.87 4.16
C HIS A 103 -14.48 21.67 4.17
N MET A 104 -14.23 20.70 3.29
CA MET A 104 -14.98 19.46 3.23
C MET A 104 -14.04 18.29 3.49
N GLN A 105 -14.54 17.30 4.22
CA GLN A 105 -13.83 16.07 4.54
C GLN A 105 -14.77 14.90 4.23
N PHE A 106 -14.25 13.91 3.51
CA PHE A 106 -14.93 12.68 3.18
C PHE A 106 -14.10 11.50 3.65
N GLU A 107 -14.77 10.47 4.12
CA GLU A 107 -14.16 9.20 4.51
C GLU A 107 -14.92 8.05 3.87
N SER A 108 -14.21 6.96 3.62
CA SER A 108 -14.74 5.71 3.07
C SER A 108 -14.34 4.57 3.98
N GLU A 109 -15.15 3.50 4.06
CA GLU A 109 -14.74 2.30 4.78
C GLU A 109 -13.74 1.47 4.00
N LEU A 110 -12.94 0.67 4.72
CA LEU A 110 -12.06 -0.27 4.07
C LEU A 110 -12.90 -1.29 3.29
N PRO A 111 -12.52 -1.64 2.07
CA PRO A 111 -13.22 -2.67 1.32
C PRO A 111 -12.98 -4.04 1.97
N ALA A 112 -13.96 -4.93 1.85
CA ALA A 112 -13.97 -6.23 2.53
C ALA A 112 -12.73 -7.09 2.25
N ASP A 113 -12.15 -7.00 1.05
CA ASP A 113 -10.91 -7.71 0.69
C ASP A 113 -9.70 -7.22 1.51
N PHE A 114 -9.63 -5.91 1.75
CA PHE A 114 -8.58 -5.28 2.56
C PHE A 114 -8.76 -5.63 4.04
N GLU A 115 -9.98 -5.57 4.56
CA GLU A 115 -10.27 -5.95 5.95
C GLU A 115 -9.91 -7.41 6.20
N ALA A 116 -10.35 -8.32 5.32
CA ALA A 116 -10.10 -9.76 5.44
C ALA A 116 -8.60 -10.09 5.40
N VAL A 117 -7.81 -9.45 4.53
CA VAL A 117 -6.36 -9.70 4.50
C VAL A 117 -5.67 -9.13 5.73
N LEU A 118 -6.12 -7.98 6.24
CA LEU A 118 -5.57 -7.36 7.44
C LEU A 118 -5.81 -8.24 8.67
N GLU A 119 -7.04 -8.70 8.86
CA GLU A 119 -7.42 -9.64 9.93
C GLU A 119 -6.57 -10.92 9.84
N LYS A 120 -6.39 -11.45 8.63
CA LYS A 120 -5.55 -12.64 8.42
C LYS A 120 -4.10 -12.43 8.86
N TRP A 121 -3.50 -11.27 8.59
CA TRP A 121 -2.15 -10.93 9.05
C TRP A 121 -2.08 -10.70 10.56
N GLN A 122 -3.12 -10.11 11.15
CA GLN A 122 -3.23 -9.92 12.61
C GLN A 122 -3.26 -11.27 13.33
N ASN A 123 -4.09 -12.21 12.86
CA ASN A 123 -4.20 -13.55 13.42
C ASN A 123 -2.92 -14.38 13.26
N PHE A 124 -2.16 -14.16 12.19
CA PHE A 124 -0.86 -14.82 12.00
C PHE A 124 0.23 -14.26 12.91
N ALA A 125 0.16 -12.98 13.28
CA ALA A 125 1.15 -12.36 14.16
C ALA A 125 0.94 -12.67 15.65
N THR A 126 -0.26 -13.09 16.04
CA THR A 126 -0.60 -13.43 17.43
C THR A 126 -0.49 -14.92 17.77
N GLY A 127 -0.37 -15.80 16.76
CA GLY A 127 -0.17 -17.25 16.92
C GLY A 127 1.28 -17.66 16.76
#